data_AF-A0A7X9ATN3-F1
#
_entry.id   AF-A0A7X9ATN3-F1
#
_cell.length_a   1.000
_cell.length_b   1.000
_cell.length_c   1.000
_cell.angle_alpha   90.00
_cell.angle_beta   90.00
_cell.angle_gamma   90.00
#
_symmetry.space_group_name_H-M   'P 1'
#
loop_
_entity.id
_entity.type
_entity.pdbx_description
1 polymer ?
#
loop_
_entity_poly.entity_id
_entity_poly.type
_entity_poly.pdbx_seq_one_letter_code
_entity_poly.pdbx_strand_id
1 'polypeptide(L)'
;VTLPLVTDAEALPAKVVLVGDTRYTRELLGANYNLEALRDDGFQLRTVGERLVVLGGKRGAMYGLFELLERFGGCRWYASWCSVIPTLDDFAVPALAETQQPAFLMREPFWYDMFNTTMAYRNKCNGNRMNLTEEQGGKIRFGGGLFVHTFSRLVPLGEFFETHPEYFSEINGKRYNGYAQLCLTNPDVLRILTERLLAAIRKDPTAMMYSVSQNDVYNYCECAACTAKAEEFGGQAGLLIWFVNQVAEQVEKEFPNALIETLAYQYTRQPPKNITPRANVVPRLCTIECDFSKPLDVSTQSQNQKFVEDIRGWSGMTDKLFIWDYTTNFGHYIGPFPNFACLQGNVKFFRDNHVIGVMEQGAYQGYHGEFAELRGWLLARLLWNPDQDVKALYDDFFAGYYGAAAPMVREYFDGLQDLVLSPEVNLRIWAPMTSEWLTDEFLQRGLQLWQQAEEAVKNDPIRRYNVRKGAIPVYYALISRQPSVQSTMIWTAEAVTPTDIPADLVKLSQALMERFNEKV
;
A
#
# COMPACT_ATOMS: atom_id res chain seq x y z
N VAL A 1 16.38 -31.40 10.03
CA VAL A 1 17.14 -31.18 11.29
C VAL A 1 16.41 -30.13 12.11
N THR A 2 16.26 -30.33 13.42
CA THR A 2 15.78 -29.27 14.33
C THR A 2 17.01 -28.67 15.01
N LEU A 3 17.26 -27.38 14.80
CA LEU A 3 18.35 -26.68 15.48
C LEU A 3 17.89 -26.36 16.92
N PRO A 4 18.69 -26.71 17.96
CA PRO A 4 18.34 -26.38 19.33
C PRO A 4 18.41 -24.86 19.54
N LEU A 5 17.39 -24.29 20.19
CA LEU A 5 17.43 -22.91 20.64
C LEU A 5 18.12 -22.87 22.00
N VAL A 6 19.23 -22.14 22.09
CA VAL A 6 19.98 -21.89 23.31
C VAL A 6 20.07 -20.38 23.52
N THR A 7 20.12 -19.96 24.78
CA THR A 7 20.42 -18.56 25.09
C THR A 7 21.91 -18.31 24.94
N ASP A 8 22.28 -17.05 24.82
CA ASP A 8 23.69 -16.69 24.75
C ASP A 8 24.41 -16.92 26.07
N ALA A 9 23.74 -17.34 27.16
CA ALA A 9 24.31 -17.69 28.47
C ALA A 9 25.24 -18.92 28.47
N GLU A 10 25.14 -19.76 27.44
CA GLU A 10 26.05 -20.88 27.19
C GLU A 10 27.34 -20.44 26.48
N ALA A 11 28.35 -21.31 26.43
CA ALA A 11 29.57 -21.08 25.68
C ALA A 11 29.29 -21.02 24.16
N LEU A 12 29.94 -20.09 23.45
CA LEU A 12 29.72 -19.88 22.02
C LEU A 12 30.15 -21.12 21.18
N PRO A 13 29.20 -21.82 20.52
CA PRO A 13 29.54 -23.01 19.74
C PRO A 13 30.43 -22.69 18.53
N ALA A 14 31.10 -23.72 17.99
CA ALA A 14 31.89 -23.59 16.76
C ALA A 14 31.00 -23.27 15.54
N LYS A 15 29.83 -23.91 15.47
CA LYS A 15 28.79 -23.70 14.45
C LYS A 15 27.51 -23.22 15.12
N VAL A 16 27.09 -22.00 14.81
CA VAL A 16 25.88 -21.40 15.40
C VAL A 16 25.36 -20.28 14.52
N VAL A 17 24.04 -20.05 14.57
CA VAL A 17 23.40 -18.84 14.05
C VAL A 17 23.05 -17.95 15.24
N LEU A 18 23.70 -16.79 15.34
CA LEU A 18 23.40 -15.78 16.35
C LEU A 18 22.33 -14.84 15.81
N VAL A 19 21.20 -14.75 16.50
CA VAL A 19 20.06 -13.92 16.07
C VAL A 19 19.88 -12.78 17.07
N GLY A 20 20.01 -11.53 16.60
CA GLY A 20 19.89 -10.32 17.41
C GLY A 20 21.20 -9.87 18.08
N ASP A 21 21.07 -8.91 19.01
CA ASP A 21 22.17 -8.33 19.79
C ASP A 21 22.51 -9.20 21.00
N THR A 22 23.17 -10.33 20.75
CA THR A 22 23.69 -11.23 21.80
C THR A 22 25.02 -10.74 22.36
N ARG A 23 25.46 -11.25 23.51
CA ARG A 23 26.78 -10.91 24.10
C ARG A 23 27.94 -11.17 23.15
N TYR A 24 27.82 -12.19 22.30
CA TYR A 24 28.86 -12.58 21.35
C TYR A 24 28.77 -11.82 20.04
N THR A 25 27.58 -11.28 19.69
CA THR A 25 27.38 -10.55 18.43
C THR A 25 28.33 -9.35 18.34
N ARG A 26 28.47 -8.58 19.43
CA ARG A 26 29.35 -7.41 19.49
C ARG A 26 30.82 -7.78 19.32
N GLU A 27 31.27 -8.82 20.01
CA GLU A 27 32.65 -9.31 19.92
C GLU A 27 33.00 -9.81 18.51
N LEU A 28 32.12 -10.63 17.92
CA LEU A 28 32.33 -11.20 16.59
C LEU A 28 32.33 -10.14 15.48
N LEU A 29 31.49 -9.11 15.60
CA LEU A 29 31.40 -8.05 14.60
C LEU A 29 32.48 -6.98 14.77
N GLY A 30 32.94 -6.73 16.00
CA GLY A 30 33.93 -5.72 16.33
C GLY A 30 33.56 -4.35 15.75
N ALA A 31 34.44 -3.76 14.95
CA ALA A 31 34.22 -2.47 14.29
C ALA A 31 33.02 -2.44 13.31
N ASN A 32 32.46 -3.60 12.96
CA ASN A 32 31.31 -3.70 12.06
C ASN A 32 29.97 -3.79 12.82
N TYR A 33 30.00 -3.77 14.16
CA TYR A 33 28.80 -3.70 14.98
C TYR A 33 28.25 -2.27 14.97
N ASN A 34 27.01 -2.11 14.51
CA ASN A 34 26.28 -0.85 14.64
C ASN A 34 24.76 -1.12 14.61
N LEU A 35 24.18 -1.42 15.77
CA LEU A 35 22.74 -1.68 15.88
C LEU A 35 21.89 -0.42 15.62
N GLU A 36 22.35 0.75 16.05
CA GLU A 36 21.62 2.02 15.90
C GLU A 36 21.41 2.38 14.43
N ALA A 37 22.44 2.21 13.60
CA ALA A 37 22.35 2.47 12.15
C ALA A 37 21.31 1.60 11.45
N LEU A 38 20.98 0.41 11.99
CA LEU A 38 19.98 -0.50 11.42
C LEU A 38 18.54 -0.03 11.64
N ARG A 39 18.31 0.90 12.58
CA ARG A 39 16.97 1.36 12.98
C ARG A 39 16.07 0.15 13.34
N ASP A 40 14.76 0.26 13.18
CA ASP A 40 13.85 -0.84 13.52
C ASP A 40 13.95 -2.05 12.58
N ASP A 41 14.09 -1.82 11.28
CA ASP A 41 13.86 -2.83 10.24
C ASP A 41 15.13 -3.35 9.59
N GLY A 42 16.23 -2.59 9.65
CA GLY A 42 17.48 -2.97 9.03
C GLY A 42 18.13 -4.17 9.72
N PHE A 43 18.92 -4.90 8.95
CA PHE A 43 19.67 -6.05 9.46
C PHE A 43 21.02 -6.20 8.78
N GLN A 44 21.92 -6.90 9.46
CA GLN A 44 23.24 -7.27 8.98
C GLN A 44 23.36 -8.79 8.99
N LEU A 45 23.75 -9.35 7.85
CA LEU A 45 24.06 -10.77 7.70
C LEU A 45 25.57 -10.91 7.54
N ARG A 46 26.20 -11.65 8.47
CA ARG A 46 27.65 -11.79 8.45
C ARG A 46 28.13 -13.16 8.89
N THR A 47 29.05 -13.74 8.14
CA THR A 47 29.77 -14.96 8.54
C THR A 47 31.08 -14.61 9.22
N VAL A 48 31.36 -15.19 10.38
CA VAL A 48 32.63 -15.08 11.11
C VAL A 48 33.12 -16.49 11.43
N GLY A 49 34.04 -17.01 10.62
CA GLY A 49 34.37 -18.44 10.62
C GLY A 49 33.14 -19.27 10.21
N GLU A 50 32.81 -20.31 10.98
CA GLU A 50 31.61 -21.14 10.77
C GLU A 50 30.37 -20.64 11.53
N ARG A 51 30.38 -19.37 11.96
CA ARG A 51 29.28 -18.73 12.68
C ARG A 51 28.57 -17.74 11.78
N LEU A 52 27.24 -17.74 11.82
CA LEU A 52 26.42 -16.77 11.10
C LEU A 52 25.79 -15.80 12.11
N VAL A 53 26.00 -14.51 11.89
CA VAL A 53 25.40 -13.43 12.67
C VAL A 53 24.27 -12.81 11.86
N VAL A 54 23.10 -12.71 12.49
CA VAL A 54 21.91 -12.01 12.01
C VAL A 54 21.59 -10.91 13.02
N LEU A 55 22.28 -9.78 12.90
CA LEU A 55 22.03 -8.61 13.75
C LEU A 55 20.89 -7.79 13.13
N GLY A 56 19.96 -7.29 13.93
CA GLY A 56 18.94 -6.38 13.45
C GLY A 56 18.25 -5.67 14.60
N GLY A 57 17.55 -4.58 14.28
CA GLY A 57 16.76 -3.83 15.25
C GLY A 57 15.47 -4.55 15.67
N LYS A 58 14.43 -3.76 15.93
CA LYS A 58 13.13 -4.23 16.45
C LYS A 58 12.54 -5.40 15.65
N ARG A 59 12.52 -5.30 14.32
CA ARG A 59 12.02 -6.33 13.38
C ARG A 59 13.15 -6.90 12.51
N GLY A 60 14.27 -6.20 12.41
CA GLY A 60 15.35 -6.52 11.49
C GLY A 60 15.90 -7.93 11.61
N ALA A 61 16.14 -8.44 12.82
CA ALA A 61 16.70 -9.79 12.97
C ALA A 61 15.77 -10.88 12.41
N MET A 62 14.45 -10.72 12.61
CA MET A 62 13.43 -11.58 12.01
C MET A 62 13.43 -11.47 10.49
N TYR A 63 13.50 -10.25 9.93
CA TYR A 63 13.59 -10.05 8.48
C TYR A 63 14.86 -10.63 7.87
N GLY A 64 15.99 -10.58 8.60
CA GLY A 64 17.25 -11.20 8.19
C GLY A 64 17.17 -12.73 8.16
N LEU A 65 16.41 -13.36 9.07
CA LEU A 65 16.14 -14.79 8.98
C LEU A 65 15.29 -15.15 7.76
N PHE A 66 14.24 -14.38 7.47
CA PHE A 66 13.44 -14.60 6.25
C PHE A 66 14.27 -14.40 4.98
N GLU A 67 15.15 -13.41 4.94
CA GLU A 67 16.09 -13.20 3.84
C GLU A 67 16.96 -14.44 3.58
N LEU A 68 17.51 -15.06 4.64
CA LEU A 68 18.32 -16.28 4.52
C LEU A 68 17.49 -17.46 3.98
N LEU A 69 16.27 -17.65 4.50
CA LEU A 69 15.36 -18.71 4.05
C LEU A 69 14.96 -18.53 2.58
N GLU A 70 14.77 -17.30 2.13
CA GLU A 70 14.42 -17.01 0.75
C GLU A 70 15.59 -17.22 -0.22
N ARG A 71 16.76 -16.68 0.12
CA ARG A 71 17.94 -16.71 -0.78
C ARG A 71 18.61 -18.07 -0.82
N PHE A 72 18.72 -18.74 0.32
CA PHE A 72 19.50 -19.98 0.44
C PHE A 72 18.63 -21.20 0.69
N GLY A 73 17.38 -21.00 1.14
CA GLY A 73 16.42 -22.08 1.34
C GLY A 73 15.39 -22.21 0.23
N GLY A 74 15.33 -21.27 -0.72
CA GLY A 74 14.31 -21.24 -1.77
C GLY A 74 12.88 -21.04 -1.23
N CYS A 75 12.72 -20.57 0.01
CA CYS A 75 11.41 -20.35 0.60
C CYS A 75 10.70 -19.17 -0.05
N ARG A 76 9.37 -19.25 -0.21
CA ARG A 76 8.52 -18.17 -0.73
C ARG A 76 7.16 -18.13 -0.04
N TRP A 77 6.61 -16.93 0.09
CA TRP A 77 5.28 -16.67 0.68
C TRP A 77 4.50 -15.72 -0.22
N TYR A 78 3.78 -16.29 -1.19
CA TYR A 78 3.07 -15.54 -2.24
C TYR A 78 1.66 -15.13 -1.82
N ALA A 79 0.98 -15.96 -1.02
CA ALA A 79 -0.30 -15.66 -0.40
C ALA A 79 -0.42 -16.41 0.95
N SER A 80 -1.38 -16.05 1.79
CA SER A 80 -1.57 -16.69 3.10
C SER A 80 -1.84 -18.20 3.03
N TRP A 81 -2.34 -18.69 1.90
CA TRP A 81 -2.52 -20.12 1.61
C TRP A 81 -1.46 -20.73 0.68
N CYS A 82 -0.58 -19.91 0.10
CA CYS A 82 0.36 -20.34 -0.93
C CYS A 82 1.80 -19.98 -0.56
N SER A 83 2.49 -20.96 0.04
CA SER A 83 3.93 -20.90 0.30
C SER A 83 4.66 -22.02 -0.45
N VAL A 84 5.94 -21.81 -0.71
CA VAL A 84 6.87 -22.80 -1.23
C VAL A 84 7.96 -22.97 -0.18
N ILE A 85 8.05 -24.14 0.44
CA ILE A 85 9.06 -24.46 1.45
C ILE A 85 9.78 -25.73 0.99
N PRO A 86 10.90 -25.61 0.24
CA PRO A 86 11.62 -26.77 -0.25
C PRO A 86 12.16 -27.65 0.88
N THR A 87 12.18 -28.96 0.65
CA THR A 87 12.97 -29.88 1.48
C THR A 87 14.36 -29.96 0.88
N LEU A 88 15.37 -29.65 1.68
CA LEU A 88 16.77 -29.67 1.29
C LEU A 88 17.52 -30.67 2.16
N ASP A 89 18.41 -31.44 1.56
CA ASP A 89 19.33 -32.31 2.30
C ASP A 89 20.34 -31.47 3.09
N ASP A 90 20.78 -30.36 2.50
CA ASP A 90 21.73 -29.42 3.09
C ASP A 90 21.24 -27.96 2.96
N PHE A 91 21.43 -27.17 4.01
CA PHE A 91 21.21 -25.72 4.00
C PHE A 91 22.57 -25.00 4.13
N ALA A 92 23.13 -24.57 3.00
CA ALA A 92 24.42 -23.92 2.93
C ALA A 92 24.26 -22.41 2.76
N VAL A 93 24.89 -21.65 3.66
CA VAL A 93 24.97 -20.19 3.57
C VAL A 93 26.39 -19.81 3.13
N PRO A 94 26.57 -19.06 2.03
CA PRO A 94 27.89 -18.62 1.60
C PRO A 94 28.49 -17.62 2.60
N ALA A 95 29.75 -17.23 2.41
CA ALA A 95 30.32 -16.14 3.19
C ALA A 95 29.51 -14.85 2.95
N LEU A 96 29.06 -14.21 4.03
CA LEU A 96 28.26 -12.99 4.00
C LEU A 96 28.97 -11.86 4.74
N ALA A 97 28.84 -10.65 4.23
CA ALA A 97 29.29 -9.42 4.86
C ALA A 97 28.44 -8.24 4.34
N GLU A 98 27.14 -8.29 4.57
CA GLU A 98 26.18 -7.34 4.00
C GLU A 98 25.27 -6.73 5.06
N THR A 99 24.74 -5.56 4.76
CA THR A 99 23.75 -4.84 5.56
C THR A 99 22.62 -4.40 4.65
N GLN A 100 21.38 -4.65 5.07
CA GLN A 100 20.19 -4.27 4.32
C GLN A 100 19.34 -3.31 5.15
N GLN A 101 18.75 -2.34 4.46
CA GLN A 101 17.79 -1.39 5.01
C GLN A 101 16.63 -1.22 4.03
N PRO A 102 15.41 -1.00 4.53
CA PRO A 102 14.28 -0.71 3.65
C PRO A 102 14.42 0.67 3.00
N ALA A 103 13.93 0.80 1.76
CA ALA A 103 13.83 2.09 1.10
C ALA A 103 12.84 3.06 1.77
N PHE A 104 11.81 2.54 2.44
CA PHE A 104 10.80 3.35 3.14
C PHE A 104 10.68 2.94 4.60
N LEU A 105 10.50 3.93 5.47
CA LEU A 105 10.18 3.73 6.89
C LEU A 105 8.86 2.98 7.04
N MET A 106 7.78 3.45 6.39
CA MET A 106 6.47 2.78 6.36
C MET A 106 6.22 2.12 5.00
N ARG A 107 5.96 0.81 5.03
CA ARG A 107 5.69 -0.01 3.85
C ARG A 107 4.33 -0.66 3.98
N GLU A 108 3.36 -0.13 3.25
CA GLU A 108 1.96 -0.58 3.32
C GLU A 108 1.41 -0.96 1.94
N PRO A 109 1.74 -2.16 1.42
CA PRO A 109 0.94 -2.80 0.38
C PRO A 109 -0.49 -3.00 0.89
N PHE A 110 -1.41 -2.11 0.54
CA PHE A 110 -2.75 -2.08 1.12
C PHE A 110 -3.70 -2.98 0.30
N TRP A 111 -3.33 -4.25 0.26
CA TRP A 111 -4.03 -5.35 -0.39
C TRP A 111 -4.50 -6.33 0.68
N TYR A 112 -5.72 -6.89 0.54
CA TYR A 112 -6.41 -7.58 1.64
C TYR A 112 -5.56 -8.69 2.31
N ASP A 113 -4.91 -9.56 1.52
CA ASP A 113 -4.09 -10.66 2.07
C ASP A 113 -2.84 -10.17 2.82
N MET A 114 -2.28 -9.03 2.42
CA MET A 114 -1.10 -8.45 3.08
C MET A 114 -1.40 -7.99 4.50
N PHE A 115 -2.67 -7.74 4.85
CA PHE A 115 -3.06 -7.42 6.22
C PHE A 115 -2.85 -8.60 7.17
N ASN A 116 -2.82 -9.83 6.68
CA ASN A 116 -2.52 -11.01 7.47
C ASN A 116 -1.15 -10.88 8.15
N THR A 117 -1.09 -11.16 9.46
CA THR A 117 0.13 -11.04 10.26
C THR A 117 1.31 -11.80 9.64
N THR A 118 1.09 -13.03 9.20
CA THR A 118 2.14 -13.88 8.63
C THR A 118 2.62 -13.37 7.28
N MET A 119 1.71 -12.89 6.43
CA MET A 119 2.08 -12.30 5.15
C MET A 119 2.89 -11.02 5.34
N ALA A 120 2.46 -10.15 6.26
CA ALA A 120 3.13 -8.89 6.53
C ALA A 120 4.57 -9.09 7.00
N TYR A 121 4.84 -9.91 8.04
CA TYR A 121 6.21 -10.05 8.53
C TYR A 121 7.11 -10.88 7.60
N ARG A 122 6.57 -11.89 6.89
CA ARG A 122 7.36 -12.69 5.94
C ARG A 122 7.80 -11.87 4.73
N ASN A 123 6.99 -10.89 4.33
CA ASN A 123 7.29 -9.98 3.22
C ASN A 123 7.75 -8.59 3.69
N LYS A 124 8.26 -8.48 4.94
CA LYS A 124 8.90 -7.27 5.50
C LYS A 124 8.04 -6.00 5.47
N CYS A 125 6.71 -6.13 5.51
CA CYS A 125 5.77 -5.00 5.61
C CYS A 125 5.52 -4.61 7.07
N ASN A 126 5.24 -3.33 7.31
CA ASN A 126 5.05 -2.78 8.65
C ASN A 126 4.03 -1.63 8.73
N GLY A 127 3.18 -1.47 7.69
CA GLY A 127 2.20 -0.40 7.58
C GLY A 127 1.06 -0.42 8.62
N ASN A 128 0.28 0.67 8.64
CA ASN A 128 -0.76 0.93 9.63
C ASN A 128 -1.82 -0.18 9.72
N ARG A 129 -2.23 -0.72 8.57
CA ARG A 129 -3.31 -1.72 8.47
C ARG A 129 -2.85 -3.15 8.71
N MET A 130 -1.55 -3.43 8.66
CA MET A 130 -0.99 -4.76 8.90
C MET A 130 -1.39 -5.25 10.29
N ASN A 131 -1.78 -6.52 10.44
CA ASN A 131 -2.16 -7.08 11.74
C ASN A 131 -0.93 -7.51 12.57
N LEU A 132 0.13 -6.71 12.56
CA LEU A 132 1.32 -6.94 13.39
C LEU A 132 1.09 -6.43 14.81
N THR A 133 1.58 -7.21 15.76
CA THR A 133 1.58 -6.88 17.19
C THR A 133 3.03 -6.69 17.68
N GLU A 134 3.21 -6.28 18.94
CA GLU A 134 4.55 -6.16 19.53
C GLU A 134 5.32 -7.49 19.55
N GLU A 135 4.64 -8.64 19.52
CA GLU A 135 5.29 -9.96 19.40
C GLU A 135 6.10 -10.09 18.10
N GLN A 136 5.64 -9.47 17.01
CA GLN A 136 6.34 -9.43 15.73
C GLN A 136 7.18 -8.15 15.56
N GLY A 137 7.42 -7.39 16.63
CA GLY A 137 8.14 -6.12 16.61
C GLY A 137 7.29 -4.91 16.18
N GLY A 138 5.97 -5.02 16.21
CA GLY A 138 5.03 -3.91 16.01
C GLY A 138 4.92 -3.41 14.57
N LYS A 139 4.32 -2.23 14.42
CA LYS A 139 4.08 -1.57 13.13
C LYS A 139 4.11 -0.05 13.27
N ILE A 140 4.26 0.64 12.15
CA ILE A 140 3.98 2.07 12.09
C ILE A 140 2.48 2.23 11.98
N ARG A 141 1.89 3.00 12.89
CA ARG A 141 0.45 3.20 12.95
C ARG A 141 0.09 4.62 13.31
N PHE A 142 -1.14 4.97 12.94
CA PHE A 142 -1.81 6.17 13.41
C PHE A 142 -2.41 5.95 14.80
N GLY A 143 -2.50 7.02 15.58
CA GLY A 143 -3.25 7.03 16.83
C GLY A 143 -4.71 6.64 16.61
N GLY A 144 -5.33 6.01 17.60
CA GLY A 144 -6.70 5.49 17.52
C GLY A 144 -7.72 6.44 16.87
N GLY A 145 -8.09 6.15 15.62
CA GLY A 145 -9.05 6.91 14.81
C GLY A 145 -8.58 8.28 14.32
N LEU A 146 -7.27 8.52 14.31
CA LEU A 146 -6.62 9.73 13.80
C LEU A 146 -5.88 9.47 12.49
N PHE A 147 -6.44 8.60 11.64
CA PHE A 147 -5.96 8.38 10.28
C PHE A 147 -6.81 9.17 9.30
N VAL A 148 -6.25 10.26 8.76
CA VAL A 148 -6.82 11.20 7.77
C VAL A 148 -8.22 11.75 8.09
N HIS A 149 -8.64 12.76 7.33
CA HIS A 149 -9.93 13.44 7.45
C HIS A 149 -10.39 13.74 8.88
N THR A 150 -9.46 14.21 9.73
CA THR A 150 -9.67 14.31 11.18
C THR A 150 -10.33 15.61 11.63
N PHE A 151 -10.48 16.61 10.76
CA PHE A 151 -11.11 17.89 11.13
C PHE A 151 -12.51 17.72 11.72
N SER A 152 -13.42 17.01 11.05
CA SER A 152 -14.77 16.75 11.59
C SER A 152 -14.78 15.88 12.84
N ARG A 153 -13.72 15.13 13.11
CA ARG A 153 -13.59 14.34 14.35
C ARG A 153 -13.15 15.20 15.52
N LEU A 154 -12.18 16.08 15.28
CA LEU A 154 -11.60 16.95 16.31
C LEU A 154 -12.54 18.13 16.62
N VAL A 155 -13.17 18.72 15.61
CA VAL A 155 -14.13 19.82 15.76
C VAL A 155 -15.43 19.45 15.02
N PRO A 156 -16.29 18.60 15.62
CA PRO A 156 -17.49 18.12 14.97
C PRO A 156 -18.55 19.21 14.82
N LEU A 157 -19.14 19.27 13.62
CA LEU A 157 -20.18 20.24 13.27
C LEU A 157 -21.39 20.18 14.21
N GLY A 158 -21.87 18.98 14.52
CA GLY A 158 -23.04 18.79 15.39
C GLY A 158 -22.85 19.23 16.84
N GLU A 159 -21.61 19.46 17.29
CA GLU A 159 -21.33 19.95 18.64
C GLU A 159 -21.27 21.49 18.71
N PHE A 160 -20.75 22.14 17.67
CA PHE A 160 -20.39 23.55 17.74
C PHE A 160 -21.21 24.47 16.83
N PHE A 161 -21.84 24.00 15.76
CA PHE A 161 -22.36 24.91 14.74
C PHE A 161 -23.49 25.83 15.22
N GLU A 162 -24.38 25.33 16.09
CA GLU A 162 -25.52 26.12 16.56
C GLU A 162 -25.10 27.34 17.40
N THR A 163 -24.04 27.20 18.19
CA THR A 163 -23.54 28.24 19.11
C THR A 163 -22.32 28.97 18.58
N HIS A 164 -21.53 28.31 17.73
CA HIS A 164 -20.25 28.78 17.18
C HIS A 164 -20.14 28.52 15.65
N PRO A 165 -21.04 29.06 14.82
CA PRO A 165 -20.97 28.89 13.38
C PRO A 165 -19.67 29.44 12.77
N GLU A 166 -19.00 30.38 13.44
CA GLU A 166 -17.72 30.98 13.05
C GLU A 166 -16.52 30.00 13.06
N TYR A 167 -16.68 28.81 13.64
CA TYR A 167 -15.66 27.75 13.62
C TYR A 167 -15.59 27.04 12.26
N PHE A 168 -16.64 27.16 11.45
CA PHE A 168 -16.82 26.42 10.21
C PHE A 168 -16.66 27.32 8.99
N SER A 169 -16.48 26.70 7.82
CA SER A 169 -16.31 27.42 6.55
C SER A 169 -17.40 28.47 6.32
N GLU A 170 -16.98 29.67 5.95
CA GLU A 170 -17.82 30.62 5.24
C GLU A 170 -17.74 30.31 3.75
N ILE A 171 -18.87 30.14 3.07
CA ILE A 171 -18.95 29.84 1.64
C ILE A 171 -20.00 30.77 1.05
N ASN A 172 -19.63 31.52 0.01
CA ASN A 172 -20.48 32.55 -0.59
C ASN A 172 -21.06 33.53 0.45
N GLY A 173 -20.22 33.94 1.42
CA GLY A 173 -20.57 34.89 2.48
C GLY A 173 -21.49 34.36 3.57
N LYS A 174 -21.72 33.04 3.66
CA LYS A 174 -22.53 32.42 4.72
C LYS A 174 -21.79 31.28 5.41
N ARG A 175 -21.94 31.16 6.73
CA ARG A 175 -21.44 30.00 7.49
C ARG A 175 -22.20 28.75 7.08
N TYR A 176 -21.46 27.73 6.65
CA TYR A 176 -22.02 26.56 6.01
C TYR A 176 -22.35 25.47 7.04
N ASN A 177 -23.65 25.17 7.18
CA ASN A 177 -24.16 24.10 8.04
C ASN A 177 -24.21 22.76 7.29
N GLY A 178 -23.05 22.24 6.92
CA GLY A 178 -22.93 20.98 6.20
C GLY A 178 -21.49 20.49 6.14
N TYR A 179 -21.24 19.43 5.39
CA TYR A 179 -19.90 18.87 5.28
C TYR A 179 -18.96 19.82 4.54
N ALA A 180 -18.03 20.42 5.30
CA ALA A 180 -17.09 21.43 4.84
C ALA A 180 -15.81 21.39 5.68
N GLN A 181 -14.86 22.25 5.35
CA GLN A 181 -13.65 22.44 6.14
C GLN A 181 -13.91 23.33 7.37
N LEU A 182 -12.89 23.46 8.21
CA LEU A 182 -12.90 24.37 9.36
C LEU A 182 -12.40 25.76 8.96
N CYS A 183 -12.78 26.78 9.72
CA CYS A 183 -12.19 28.11 9.62
C CYS A 183 -10.82 28.11 10.33
N LEU A 184 -9.75 27.82 9.58
CA LEU A 184 -8.41 27.64 10.17
C LEU A 184 -7.81 28.89 10.79
N THR A 185 -8.28 30.10 10.42
CA THR A 185 -7.82 31.35 11.03
C THR A 185 -8.53 31.72 12.34
N ASN A 186 -9.53 30.93 12.76
CA ASN A 186 -10.21 31.16 14.02
C ASN A 186 -9.36 30.63 15.21
N PRO A 187 -8.97 31.48 16.18
CA PRO A 187 -8.09 31.08 17.29
C PRO A 187 -8.72 30.01 18.20
N ASP A 188 -10.04 29.96 18.34
CA ASP A 188 -10.70 28.92 19.13
C ASP A 188 -10.68 27.56 18.43
N VAL A 189 -10.78 27.53 17.09
CA VAL A 189 -10.61 26.28 16.33
C VAL A 189 -9.22 25.71 16.55
N LEU A 190 -8.17 26.54 16.49
CA LEU A 190 -6.80 26.13 16.79
C LEU A 190 -6.68 25.56 18.20
N ARG A 191 -7.22 26.28 19.20
CA ARG A 191 -7.18 25.88 20.61
C ARG A 191 -7.90 24.54 20.85
N ILE A 192 -9.17 24.44 20.45
CA ILE A 192 -10.01 23.24 20.66
C ILE A 192 -9.40 22.03 19.97
N LEU A 193 -8.97 22.19 18.71
CA LEU A 193 -8.36 21.09 17.95
C LEU A 193 -7.07 20.61 18.62
N THR A 194 -6.21 21.54 19.05
CA THR A 194 -4.96 21.21 19.73
C THR A 194 -5.20 20.49 21.07
N GLU A 195 -6.12 21.00 21.89
CA GLU A 195 -6.49 20.38 23.17
C GLU A 195 -7.00 18.94 22.98
N ARG A 196 -7.87 18.73 21.99
CA ARG A 196 -8.44 17.40 21.69
C ARG A 196 -7.41 16.45 21.09
N LEU A 197 -6.53 16.94 20.24
CA LEU A 197 -5.43 16.16 19.69
C LEU A 197 -4.48 15.70 20.81
N LEU A 198 -4.01 16.61 21.67
CA LEU A 198 -3.17 16.27 22.81
C LEU A 198 -3.85 15.25 23.73
N ALA A 199 -5.14 15.43 24.01
CA ALA A 199 -5.91 14.47 24.80
C ALA A 199 -6.00 13.08 24.12
N ALA A 200 -6.08 13.03 22.80
CA ALA A 200 -6.06 11.78 22.05
C ALA A 200 -4.66 11.12 22.05
N ILE A 201 -3.59 11.90 21.90
CA ILE A 201 -2.21 11.41 21.99
C ILE A 201 -1.93 10.84 23.38
N ARG A 202 -2.34 11.52 24.46
CA ARG A 202 -2.19 11.01 25.84
C ARG A 202 -2.87 9.65 26.06
N LYS A 203 -3.96 9.36 25.36
CA LYS A 203 -4.66 8.07 25.42
C LYS A 203 -3.96 6.97 24.63
N ASP A 204 -3.14 7.34 23.67
CA ASP A 204 -2.46 6.42 22.76
C ASP A 204 -1.06 6.92 22.39
N PRO A 205 -0.13 7.07 23.36
CA PRO A 205 1.16 7.75 23.14
C PRO A 205 2.19 6.89 22.42
N THR A 206 1.88 5.62 22.13
CA THR A 206 2.79 4.69 21.45
C THR A 206 2.60 4.68 19.93
N ALA A 207 1.62 5.42 19.40
CA ALA A 207 1.51 5.63 17.96
C ALA A 207 2.60 6.60 17.49
N MET A 208 3.07 6.40 16.26
CA MET A 208 4.08 7.27 15.67
C MET A 208 3.45 8.53 15.06
N MET A 209 2.21 8.41 14.55
CA MET A 209 1.58 9.44 13.72
C MET A 209 0.17 9.79 14.17
N TYR A 210 -0.19 11.06 14.02
CA TYR A 210 -1.53 11.58 14.29
C TYR A 210 -1.92 12.58 13.20
N SER A 211 -3.02 12.34 12.51
CA SER A 211 -3.43 13.20 11.41
C SER A 211 -4.17 14.44 11.91
N VAL A 212 -3.79 15.60 11.39
CA VAL A 212 -4.51 16.88 11.47
C VAL A 212 -4.74 17.33 10.04
N SER A 213 -5.79 16.78 9.42
CA SER A 213 -5.98 16.92 7.98
C SER A 213 -7.41 17.32 7.61
N GLN A 214 -7.51 18.02 6.48
CA GLN A 214 -8.76 18.40 5.84
C GLN A 214 -9.77 17.24 5.71
N ASN A 215 -11.05 17.57 5.82
CA ASN A 215 -12.15 16.68 5.47
C ASN A 215 -12.11 16.32 3.97
N ASP A 216 -12.72 15.21 3.57
CA ASP A 216 -12.77 14.78 2.17
C ASP A 216 -13.82 15.56 1.36
N VAL A 217 -13.63 16.87 1.22
CA VAL A 217 -14.55 17.79 0.54
C VAL A 217 -13.84 19.08 0.11
N TYR A 218 -14.23 19.66 -1.03
CA TYR A 218 -13.64 20.90 -1.56
C TYR A 218 -14.06 22.18 -0.82
N ASN A 219 -15.06 22.11 0.05
CA ASN A 219 -15.73 23.25 0.68
C ASN A 219 -14.85 23.95 1.75
N TYR A 220 -13.76 24.61 1.32
CA TYR A 220 -12.87 25.39 2.20
C TYR A 220 -13.49 26.72 2.63
N CYS A 221 -12.90 27.33 3.65
CA CYS A 221 -13.40 28.58 4.21
C CYS A 221 -12.94 29.78 3.37
N GLU A 222 -13.89 30.58 2.89
CA GLU A 222 -13.68 31.77 2.04
C GLU A 222 -13.71 33.08 2.85
N CYS A 223 -13.77 33.02 4.18
CA CYS A 223 -13.82 34.22 5.01
C CYS A 223 -12.57 35.09 4.78
N ALA A 224 -12.70 36.40 4.98
CA ALA A 224 -11.64 37.37 4.66
C ALA A 224 -10.28 37.02 5.29
N ALA A 225 -10.26 36.50 6.52
CA ALA A 225 -9.04 36.11 7.22
C ALA A 225 -8.36 34.87 6.58
N CYS A 226 -9.14 33.83 6.26
CA CYS A 226 -8.63 32.63 5.57
C CYS A 226 -8.10 32.97 4.18
N THR A 227 -8.84 33.77 3.42
CA THR A 227 -8.43 34.23 2.08
C THR A 227 -7.11 35.00 2.16
N ALA A 228 -7.00 35.98 3.08
CA ALA A 228 -5.78 36.75 3.26
C ALA A 228 -4.57 35.91 3.71
N LYS A 229 -4.79 34.82 4.47
CA LYS A 229 -3.69 33.90 4.82
C LYS A 229 -3.32 32.95 3.69
N ALA A 230 -4.29 32.46 2.93
CA ALA A 230 -4.01 31.65 1.74
C ALA A 230 -3.21 32.46 0.72
N GLU A 231 -3.56 33.73 0.47
CA GLU A 231 -2.80 34.62 -0.41
C GLU A 231 -1.36 34.87 0.08
N GLU A 232 -1.18 35.12 1.38
CA GLU A 232 0.15 35.31 1.99
C GLU A 232 1.09 34.12 1.74
N PHE A 233 0.57 32.90 1.88
CA PHE A 233 1.34 31.66 1.75
C PHE A 233 1.17 30.97 0.39
N GLY A 234 0.70 31.69 -0.62
CA GLY A 234 0.67 31.22 -2.01
C GLY A 234 -0.35 30.11 -2.31
N GLY A 235 -1.37 29.92 -1.46
CA GLY A 235 -2.49 29.02 -1.71
C GLY A 235 -3.09 28.42 -0.43
N GLN A 236 -4.12 27.59 -0.61
CA GLN A 236 -4.82 26.93 0.50
C GLN A 236 -3.93 25.93 1.27
N ALA A 237 -2.97 25.30 0.59
CA ALA A 237 -1.93 24.50 1.25
C ALA A 237 -1.12 25.32 2.25
N GLY A 238 -0.87 26.60 1.94
CA GLY A 238 -0.11 27.49 2.80
C GLY A 238 -0.85 27.83 4.08
N LEU A 239 -2.16 28.12 3.98
CA LEU A 239 -3.04 28.27 5.14
C LEU A 239 -3.08 26.97 5.98
N LEU A 240 -3.18 25.81 5.33
CA LEU A 240 -3.19 24.52 6.03
C LEU A 240 -1.88 24.29 6.80
N ILE A 241 -0.72 24.48 6.17
CA ILE A 241 0.58 24.32 6.84
C ILE A 241 0.77 25.36 7.95
N TRP A 242 0.31 26.60 7.77
CA TRP A 242 0.32 27.61 8.83
C TRP A 242 -0.46 27.15 10.07
N PHE A 243 -1.63 26.55 9.88
CA PHE A 243 -2.43 26.02 10.97
C PHE A 243 -1.77 24.79 11.61
N VAL A 244 -1.38 23.80 10.81
CA VAL A 244 -0.81 22.53 11.27
C VAL A 244 0.52 22.75 11.99
N ASN A 245 1.36 23.68 11.55
CA ASN A 245 2.61 24.02 12.22
C ASN A 245 2.38 24.50 13.67
N GLN A 246 1.34 25.29 13.92
CA GLN A 246 1.03 25.76 15.27
C GLN A 246 0.55 24.62 16.18
N VAL A 247 -0.26 23.70 15.63
CA VAL A 247 -0.68 22.49 16.35
C VAL A 247 0.53 21.61 16.67
N ALA A 248 1.37 21.35 15.67
CA ALA A 248 2.54 20.50 15.79
C ALA A 248 3.59 21.06 16.79
N GLU A 249 3.71 22.38 16.90
CA GLU A 249 4.52 23.03 17.94
C GLU A 249 4.04 22.72 19.35
N GLN A 250 2.72 22.69 19.59
CA GLN A 250 2.20 22.35 20.91
C GLN A 250 2.36 20.87 21.21
N VAL A 251 2.20 20.00 20.20
CA VAL A 251 2.44 18.56 20.35
C VAL A 251 3.89 18.26 20.71
N GLU A 252 4.84 18.90 20.03
CA GLU A 252 6.29 18.69 20.27
C GLU A 252 6.71 18.94 21.72
N LYS A 253 6.04 19.87 22.42
CA LYS A 253 6.33 20.19 23.83
C LYS A 253 6.08 19.03 24.79
N GLU A 254 5.14 18.14 24.47
CA GLU A 254 4.77 16.99 25.31
C GLU A 254 5.19 15.65 24.67
N PHE A 255 5.17 15.57 23.34
CA PHE A 255 5.43 14.37 22.55
C PHE A 255 6.43 14.67 21.42
N PRO A 256 7.73 14.82 21.73
CA PRO A 256 8.74 15.24 20.76
C PRO A 256 8.97 14.25 19.60
N ASN A 257 8.56 12.98 19.78
CA ASN A 257 8.69 11.95 18.76
C ASN A 257 7.41 11.74 17.92
N ALA A 258 6.32 12.46 18.22
CA ALA A 258 5.07 12.33 17.49
C ALA A 258 5.11 13.10 16.16
N LEU A 259 4.73 12.43 15.08
CA LEU A 259 4.57 13.03 13.76
C LEU A 259 3.13 13.48 13.54
N ILE A 260 2.96 14.71 13.08
CA ILE A 260 1.67 15.28 12.68
C ILE A 260 1.53 15.18 11.17
N GLU A 261 0.66 14.28 10.74
CA GLU A 261 0.38 14.10 9.32
C GLU A 261 -0.71 15.06 8.85
N THR A 262 -0.60 15.54 7.63
CA THR A 262 -1.67 16.32 6.97
C THR A 262 -1.72 15.98 5.49
N LEU A 263 -2.88 16.19 4.86
CA LEU A 263 -3.07 15.95 3.44
C LEU A 263 -2.66 17.18 2.62
N ALA A 264 -1.85 16.94 1.58
CA ALA A 264 -1.67 17.82 0.43
C ALA A 264 -2.47 17.22 -0.73
N TYR A 265 -3.77 17.48 -0.72
CA TYR A 265 -4.75 16.75 -1.52
C TYR A 265 -5.82 17.70 -2.06
N GLN A 266 -6.31 17.46 -3.28
CA GLN A 266 -7.32 18.31 -3.93
C GLN A 266 -6.92 19.80 -3.91
N TYR A 267 -7.68 20.64 -3.22
CA TYR A 267 -7.48 22.09 -3.14
C TYR A 267 -6.22 22.52 -2.37
N THR A 268 -5.56 21.59 -1.65
CA THR A 268 -4.29 21.83 -0.93
C THR A 268 -3.09 21.07 -1.51
N ARG A 269 -3.23 20.53 -2.73
CA ARG A 269 -2.18 19.70 -3.34
C ARG A 269 -0.91 20.49 -3.70
N GLN A 270 -1.08 21.70 -4.21
CA GLN A 270 0.05 22.52 -4.67
C GLN A 270 0.93 22.97 -3.49
N PRO A 271 2.26 22.84 -3.60
CA PRO A 271 3.17 23.23 -2.53
C PRO A 271 3.07 24.74 -2.25
N PRO A 272 3.04 25.16 -0.97
CA PRO A 272 2.85 26.55 -0.60
C PRO A 272 4.10 27.40 -0.87
N LYS A 273 3.96 28.71 -0.70
CA LYS A 273 5.08 29.66 -0.79
C LYS A 273 5.31 30.31 0.56
N ASN A 274 6.55 30.72 0.83
CA ASN A 274 6.93 31.49 2.03
C ASN A 274 6.60 30.81 3.37
N ILE A 275 6.36 29.51 3.38
CA ILE A 275 6.16 28.70 4.58
C ILE A 275 6.67 27.28 4.33
N THR A 276 7.18 26.65 5.39
CA THR A 276 7.71 25.29 5.35
C THR A 276 7.07 24.46 6.48
N PRO A 277 6.74 23.19 6.24
CA PRO A 277 6.29 22.29 7.31
C PRO A 277 7.34 22.20 8.44
N ARG A 278 6.88 22.13 9.70
CA ARG A 278 7.79 21.87 10.84
C ARG A 278 8.46 20.51 10.73
N ALA A 279 9.54 20.32 11.50
CA ALA A 279 10.31 19.08 11.55
C ALA A 279 9.53 17.85 12.04
N ASN A 280 8.35 18.02 12.63
CA ASN A 280 7.42 16.95 13.00
C ASN A 280 6.12 16.95 12.17
N VAL A 281 6.04 17.72 11.08
CA VAL A 281 4.89 17.72 10.15
C VAL A 281 5.22 16.91 8.91
N VAL A 282 4.27 16.06 8.48
CA VAL A 282 4.43 15.12 7.37
C VAL A 282 3.28 15.34 6.37
N PRO A 283 3.53 16.06 5.26
CA PRO A 283 2.56 16.14 4.17
C PRO A 283 2.39 14.79 3.47
N ARG A 284 1.14 14.43 3.18
CA ARG A 284 0.77 13.24 2.39
C ARG A 284 0.13 13.66 1.07
N LEU A 285 0.69 13.21 -0.05
CA LEU A 285 0.11 13.39 -1.38
C LEU A 285 -0.59 12.12 -1.86
N CYS A 286 -1.59 12.28 -2.72
CA CYS A 286 -2.39 11.18 -3.27
C CYS A 286 -2.31 11.18 -4.80
N THR A 287 -2.03 10.03 -5.42
CA THR A 287 -1.90 9.90 -6.90
C THR A 287 -3.26 9.72 -7.60
N ILE A 288 -4.39 9.93 -6.92
CA ILE A 288 -5.74 9.50 -7.34
C ILE A 288 -6.09 9.93 -8.77
N GLU A 289 -5.58 11.10 -9.17
CA GLU A 289 -5.85 11.67 -10.47
C GLU A 289 -4.76 11.40 -11.50
N CYS A 290 -3.86 10.43 -11.32
CA CYS A 290 -2.79 10.12 -12.27
C CYS A 290 -3.19 9.05 -13.30
N ASP A 291 -2.46 9.01 -14.40
CA ASP A 291 -2.38 7.87 -15.31
C ASP A 291 -1.48 6.80 -14.68
N PHE A 292 -1.94 5.55 -14.76
CA PHE A 292 -1.29 4.38 -14.16
C PHE A 292 -0.75 3.38 -15.18
N SER A 293 -0.76 3.72 -16.48
CA SER A 293 -0.17 2.88 -17.53
C SER A 293 1.36 2.93 -17.53
N LYS A 294 1.94 3.99 -16.99
CA LYS A 294 3.38 4.29 -17.00
C LYS A 294 3.82 4.91 -15.67
N PRO A 295 5.11 4.87 -15.33
CA PRO A 295 5.63 5.59 -14.17
C PRO A 295 5.22 7.06 -14.16
N LEU A 296 4.94 7.60 -12.98
CA LEU A 296 4.44 8.97 -12.79
C LEU A 296 5.30 10.02 -13.50
N ASP A 297 6.62 9.92 -13.40
CA ASP A 297 7.61 10.84 -13.96
C ASP A 297 7.98 10.57 -15.42
N VAL A 298 7.40 9.53 -16.01
CA VAL A 298 7.53 9.18 -17.44
C VAL A 298 6.27 9.52 -18.22
N SER A 299 5.09 9.44 -17.59
CA SER A 299 3.82 9.74 -18.24
C SER A 299 3.78 11.18 -18.76
N THR A 300 3.38 11.34 -20.02
CA THR A 300 3.22 12.65 -20.68
C THR A 300 1.88 13.31 -20.39
N GLN A 301 1.05 12.67 -19.57
CA GLN A 301 -0.26 13.17 -19.21
C GLN A 301 -0.14 14.39 -18.29
N SER A 302 -0.90 15.44 -18.57
CA SER A 302 -0.77 16.74 -17.88
C SER A 302 -0.97 16.64 -16.35
N GLN A 303 -1.82 15.73 -15.91
CA GLN A 303 -2.10 15.46 -14.51
C GLN A 303 -0.91 14.83 -13.78
N ASN A 304 -0.17 13.92 -14.44
CA ASN A 304 1.04 13.32 -13.91
C ASN A 304 2.18 14.33 -13.85
N GLN A 305 2.36 15.14 -14.91
CA GLN A 305 3.37 16.20 -14.93
C GLN A 305 3.18 17.18 -13.77
N LYS A 306 1.95 17.65 -13.55
CA LYS A 306 1.61 18.50 -12.40
C LYS A 306 1.86 17.82 -11.06
N PHE A 307 1.52 16.53 -10.93
CA PHE A 307 1.76 15.78 -9.70
C PHE A 307 3.25 15.60 -9.40
N VAL A 308 4.07 15.37 -10.43
CA VAL A 308 5.53 15.28 -10.34
C VAL A 308 6.13 16.62 -9.92
N GLU A 309 5.66 17.73 -10.48
CA GLU A 309 6.02 19.09 -10.06
C GLU A 309 5.65 19.32 -8.58
N ASP A 310 4.44 18.94 -8.18
CA ASP A 310 3.96 19.08 -6.81
C ASP A 310 4.85 18.28 -5.83
N ILE A 311 5.15 16.99 -6.11
CA ILE A 311 6.04 16.17 -5.26
C ILE A 311 7.43 16.79 -5.15
N ARG A 312 8.02 17.22 -6.26
CA ARG A 312 9.36 17.85 -6.24
C ARG A 312 9.35 19.16 -5.46
N GLY A 313 8.29 19.95 -5.57
CA GLY A 313 8.13 21.18 -4.80
C GLY A 313 8.01 20.91 -3.30
N TRP A 314 7.23 19.89 -2.90
CA TRP A 314 7.13 19.47 -1.51
C TRP A 314 8.43 18.87 -0.97
N SER A 315 9.14 18.04 -1.75
CA SER A 315 10.39 17.42 -1.31
C SER A 315 11.53 18.42 -1.13
N GLY A 316 11.47 19.56 -1.82
CA GLY A 316 12.35 20.71 -1.59
C GLY A 316 12.10 21.44 -0.27
N MET A 317 10.95 21.21 0.39
CA MET A 317 10.57 21.87 1.64
C MET A 317 10.70 20.96 2.86
N THR A 318 10.65 19.64 2.68
CA THR A 318 10.71 18.68 3.79
C THR A 318 11.45 17.41 3.38
N ASP A 319 12.07 16.76 4.36
CA ASP A 319 12.79 15.49 4.23
C ASP A 319 11.89 14.26 4.47
N LYS A 320 10.59 14.49 4.66
CA LYS A 320 9.60 13.45 4.99
C LYS A 320 8.26 13.74 4.33
N LEU A 321 8.02 13.03 3.25
CA LEU A 321 6.72 12.95 2.60
C LEU A 321 6.12 11.57 2.82
N PHE A 322 4.79 11.53 2.81
CA PHE A 322 4.04 10.29 2.68
C PHE A 322 3.30 10.28 1.36
N ILE A 323 3.11 9.09 0.81
CA ILE A 323 2.32 8.88 -0.41
C ILE A 323 1.19 7.91 -0.13
N TRP A 324 0.03 8.28 -0.63
CA TRP A 324 -1.09 7.38 -0.88
C TRP A 324 -1.16 7.15 -2.41
N ASP A 325 -0.60 6.04 -2.85
CA ASP A 325 -0.65 5.61 -4.25
C ASP A 325 -1.83 4.65 -4.47
N TYR A 326 -2.38 4.58 -5.69
CA TYR A 326 -3.54 3.76 -6.02
C TYR A 326 -3.16 2.70 -7.05
N THR A 327 -3.24 1.42 -6.67
CA THR A 327 -2.71 0.31 -7.47
C THR A 327 -3.78 -0.64 -7.99
N THR A 328 -5.05 -0.25 -7.93
CA THR A 328 -6.21 -1.03 -8.42
C THR A 328 -7.20 -0.17 -9.19
N ASN A 329 -8.13 -0.83 -9.90
CA ASN A 329 -9.33 -0.18 -10.45
C ASN A 329 -10.48 -0.24 -9.44
N PHE A 330 -10.79 0.87 -8.77
CA PHE A 330 -11.93 0.99 -7.84
C PHE A 330 -13.28 0.88 -8.53
N GLY A 331 -13.36 1.15 -9.84
CA GLY A 331 -14.56 0.87 -10.61
C GLY A 331 -14.88 -0.62 -10.66
N HIS A 332 -13.84 -1.46 -10.70
CA HIS A 332 -13.95 -2.91 -10.89
C HIS A 332 -12.73 -3.65 -10.31
N TYR A 333 -12.68 -3.93 -9.00
CA TYR A 333 -11.54 -4.64 -8.39
C TYR A 333 -11.22 -5.99 -9.03
N ILE A 334 -12.26 -6.68 -9.51
CA ILE A 334 -12.16 -7.99 -10.14
C ILE A 334 -12.10 -7.91 -11.66
N GLY A 335 -11.93 -6.73 -12.25
CA GLY A 335 -11.79 -6.55 -13.70
C GLY A 335 -10.33 -6.44 -14.15
N PRO A 336 -9.99 -6.74 -15.42
CA PRO A 336 -8.65 -6.54 -15.96
C PRO A 336 -8.15 -5.10 -15.76
N PHE A 337 -6.93 -4.93 -15.25
CA PHE A 337 -6.35 -3.61 -15.01
C PHE A 337 -4.82 -3.60 -15.20
N PRO A 338 -4.30 -3.21 -16.37
CA PRO A 338 -2.88 -3.35 -16.70
C PRO A 338 -1.97 -2.22 -16.16
N ASN A 339 -1.85 -2.09 -14.84
CA ASN A 339 -1.02 -1.05 -14.22
C ASN A 339 0.33 -1.53 -13.67
N PHE A 340 0.82 -2.73 -14.05
CA PHE A 340 2.08 -3.23 -13.49
C PHE A 340 3.31 -2.43 -13.96
N ALA A 341 3.24 -1.83 -15.14
CA ALA A 341 4.35 -1.08 -15.72
C ALA A 341 4.72 0.19 -14.94
N CYS A 342 3.80 0.77 -14.16
CA CYS A 342 4.09 1.96 -13.37
C CYS A 342 4.72 1.67 -12.01
N LEU A 343 4.45 0.50 -11.41
CA LEU A 343 4.70 0.23 -9.99
C LEU A 343 6.16 0.47 -9.57
N GLN A 344 7.13 -0.15 -10.25
CA GLN A 344 8.55 0.05 -9.88
C GLN A 344 9.02 1.49 -10.12
N GLY A 345 8.61 2.11 -11.21
CA GLY A 345 9.00 3.48 -11.53
C GLY A 345 8.44 4.47 -10.51
N ASN A 346 7.18 4.31 -10.10
CA ASN A 346 6.56 5.10 -9.03
C ASN A 346 7.32 4.95 -7.72
N VAL A 347 7.60 3.72 -7.30
CA VAL A 347 8.32 3.46 -6.05
C VAL A 347 9.73 4.06 -6.08
N LYS A 348 10.47 3.98 -7.20
CA LYS A 348 11.77 4.65 -7.36
C LYS A 348 11.63 6.17 -7.26
N PHE A 349 10.66 6.73 -7.98
CA PHE A 349 10.37 8.16 -7.95
C PHE A 349 10.06 8.63 -6.52
N PHE A 350 9.28 7.89 -5.74
CA PHE A 350 9.00 8.22 -4.34
C PHE A 350 10.26 8.20 -3.48
N ARG A 351 11.08 7.14 -3.54
CA ARG A 351 12.37 7.04 -2.82
C ARG A 351 13.26 8.25 -3.11
N ASP A 352 13.33 8.65 -4.38
CA ASP A 352 14.21 9.72 -4.85
C ASP A 352 13.68 11.14 -4.53
N ASN A 353 12.48 11.26 -3.97
CA ASN A 353 11.84 12.55 -3.63
C ASN A 353 11.44 12.64 -2.14
N HIS A 354 12.29 12.13 -1.24
CA HIS A 354 12.12 12.24 0.23
C HIS A 354 10.80 11.65 0.76
N VAL A 355 10.20 10.70 0.04
CA VAL A 355 9.07 9.93 0.59
C VAL A 355 9.61 8.89 1.54
N ILE A 356 9.14 8.91 2.78
CA ILE A 356 9.55 7.95 3.81
C ILE A 356 8.44 6.93 4.13
N GLY A 357 7.21 7.17 3.70
CA GLY A 357 6.09 6.25 3.92
C GLY A 357 5.19 6.13 2.71
N VAL A 358 4.88 4.89 2.30
CA VAL A 358 4.05 4.63 1.13
C VAL A 358 2.92 3.67 1.49
N MET A 359 1.70 4.08 1.16
CA MET A 359 0.51 3.24 1.15
C MET A 359 0.09 3.02 -0.30
N GLU A 360 0.18 1.77 -0.75
CA GLU A 360 -0.20 1.34 -2.09
C GLU A 360 -1.61 0.76 -2.05
N GLN A 361 -2.63 1.61 -2.25
CA GLN A 361 -4.03 1.22 -2.09
C GLN A 361 -4.51 0.30 -3.21
N GLY A 362 -4.76 -0.95 -2.83
CA GLY A 362 -5.29 -1.99 -3.68
C GLY A 362 -6.73 -2.38 -3.37
N ALA A 363 -7.14 -3.56 -3.84
CA ALA A 363 -8.39 -4.19 -3.45
C ALA A 363 -8.33 -4.65 -1.98
N TYR A 364 -8.69 -3.76 -1.06
CA TYR A 364 -8.50 -3.95 0.38
C TYR A 364 -9.71 -4.53 1.11
N GLN A 365 -10.78 -4.88 0.39
CA GLN A 365 -12.03 -5.42 0.96
C GLN A 365 -12.21 -6.92 0.75
N GLY A 366 -11.31 -7.58 0.02
CA GLY A 366 -11.36 -9.02 -0.19
C GLY A 366 -10.20 -9.56 -1.00
N TYR A 367 -10.06 -10.88 -1.00
CA TYR A 367 -9.11 -11.62 -1.83
C TYR A 367 -9.50 -11.59 -3.32
N HIS A 368 -8.57 -12.01 -4.20
CA HIS A 368 -8.87 -12.31 -5.60
C HIS A 368 -9.40 -11.13 -6.42
N GLY A 369 -9.00 -9.91 -6.08
CA GLY A 369 -8.96 -8.84 -7.08
C GLY A 369 -8.06 -9.25 -8.25
N GLU A 370 -8.15 -8.56 -9.38
CA GLU A 370 -7.28 -8.89 -10.51
C GLU A 370 -5.81 -8.83 -10.06
N PHE A 371 -5.08 -9.94 -10.26
CA PHE A 371 -3.70 -10.18 -9.78
C PHE A 371 -3.38 -9.59 -8.39
N ALA A 372 -4.32 -9.63 -7.44
CA ALA A 372 -4.20 -8.98 -6.13
C ALA A 372 -3.01 -9.52 -5.33
N GLU A 373 -2.81 -10.84 -5.32
CA GLU A 373 -1.74 -11.50 -4.59
C GLU A 373 -0.37 -11.16 -5.21
N LEU A 374 -0.29 -11.10 -6.55
CA LEU A 374 0.93 -10.66 -7.23
C LEU A 374 1.25 -9.19 -6.91
N ARG A 375 0.27 -8.28 -6.94
CA ARG A 375 0.52 -6.86 -6.59
C ARG A 375 0.94 -6.71 -5.14
N GLY A 376 0.23 -7.33 -4.21
CA GLY A 376 0.57 -7.28 -2.79
C GLY A 376 2.00 -7.77 -2.53
N TRP A 377 2.37 -8.91 -3.11
CA TRP A 377 3.70 -9.49 -2.97
C TRP A 377 4.78 -8.64 -3.67
N LEU A 378 4.57 -8.23 -4.92
CA LEU A 378 5.52 -7.42 -5.68
C LEU A 378 5.79 -6.07 -5.00
N LEU A 379 4.73 -5.38 -4.57
CA LEU A 379 4.86 -4.09 -3.88
C LEU A 379 5.59 -4.25 -2.54
N ALA A 380 5.37 -5.34 -1.80
CA ALA A 380 6.16 -5.61 -0.60
C ALA A 380 7.66 -5.70 -0.89
N ARG A 381 8.05 -6.34 -2.00
CA ARG A 381 9.45 -6.41 -2.46
C ARG A 381 9.97 -5.04 -2.86
N LEU A 382 9.23 -4.31 -3.70
CA LEU A 382 9.66 -3.02 -4.22
C LEU A 382 9.77 -1.95 -3.13
N LEU A 383 8.85 -1.94 -2.17
CA LEU A 383 8.91 -1.04 -1.01
C LEU A 383 10.07 -1.39 -0.05
N TRP A 384 10.59 -2.62 -0.07
CA TRP A 384 11.85 -2.93 0.60
C TRP A 384 13.05 -2.46 -0.21
N ASN A 385 13.13 -2.86 -1.48
CA ASN A 385 14.19 -2.51 -2.41
C ASN A 385 13.63 -2.24 -3.82
N PRO A 386 13.54 -0.95 -4.24
CA PRO A 386 12.99 -0.56 -5.53
C PRO A 386 13.86 -0.97 -6.73
N ASP A 387 15.13 -1.30 -6.52
CA ASP A 387 16.08 -1.61 -7.58
C ASP A 387 16.13 -3.11 -7.94
N GLN A 388 15.24 -3.92 -7.38
CA GLN A 388 15.12 -5.33 -7.73
C GLN A 388 14.77 -5.54 -9.20
N ASP A 389 15.23 -6.67 -9.75
CA ASP A 389 14.84 -7.10 -11.09
C ASP A 389 13.38 -7.57 -11.08
N VAL A 390 12.49 -6.70 -11.56
CA VAL A 390 11.05 -6.96 -11.63
C VAL A 390 10.73 -8.15 -12.53
N LYS A 391 11.49 -8.38 -13.61
CA LYS A 391 11.25 -9.54 -14.48
C LYS A 391 11.54 -10.84 -13.72
N ALA A 392 12.64 -10.89 -12.98
CA ALA A 392 12.96 -12.03 -12.12
C ALA A 392 11.89 -12.24 -11.03
N LEU A 393 11.34 -11.16 -10.45
CA LEU A 393 10.23 -11.25 -9.50
C LEU A 393 8.95 -11.82 -10.14
N TYR A 394 8.63 -11.42 -11.37
CA TYR A 394 7.51 -12.03 -12.09
C TYR A 394 7.76 -13.51 -12.35
N ASP A 395 8.93 -13.87 -12.88
CA ASP A 395 9.27 -15.26 -13.18
C ASP A 395 9.17 -16.14 -11.92
N ASP A 396 9.70 -15.65 -10.79
CA ASP A 396 9.61 -16.31 -9.49
C ASP A 396 8.15 -16.49 -9.04
N PHE A 397 7.35 -15.40 -9.06
CA PHE A 397 5.95 -15.46 -8.65
C PHE A 397 5.13 -16.40 -9.53
N PHE A 398 5.23 -16.28 -10.86
CA PHE A 398 4.42 -17.11 -11.76
C PHE A 398 4.79 -18.59 -11.61
N ALA A 399 6.08 -18.92 -11.55
CA ALA A 399 6.53 -20.30 -11.35
C ALA A 399 6.04 -20.85 -10.00
N GLY A 400 6.16 -20.09 -8.92
CA GLY A 400 5.83 -20.56 -7.58
C GLY A 400 4.32 -20.61 -7.28
N TYR A 401 3.57 -19.60 -7.72
CA TYR A 401 2.14 -19.45 -7.43
C TYR A 401 1.24 -20.25 -8.38
N TYR A 402 1.62 -20.36 -9.66
CA TYR A 402 0.83 -21.04 -10.69
C TYR A 402 1.43 -22.39 -11.14
N GLY A 403 2.70 -22.69 -10.83
CA GLY A 403 3.32 -23.98 -11.16
C GLY A 403 3.33 -24.26 -12.66
N ALA A 404 2.87 -25.44 -13.07
CA ALA A 404 2.79 -25.83 -14.48
C ALA A 404 1.89 -24.89 -15.33
N ALA A 405 1.02 -24.10 -14.70
CA ALA A 405 0.18 -23.13 -15.39
C ALA A 405 0.91 -21.82 -15.76
N ALA A 406 2.11 -21.59 -15.20
CA ALA A 406 2.84 -20.33 -15.31
C ALA A 406 2.99 -19.81 -16.75
N PRO A 407 3.33 -20.63 -17.77
CA PRO A 407 3.50 -20.10 -19.13
C PRO A 407 2.22 -19.46 -19.70
N MET A 408 1.06 -20.11 -19.53
CA MET A 408 -0.21 -19.61 -20.04
C MET A 408 -0.69 -18.36 -19.29
N VAL A 409 -0.51 -18.34 -17.97
CA VAL A 409 -0.86 -17.18 -17.15
C VAL A 409 0.06 -16.00 -17.45
N ARG A 410 1.35 -16.26 -17.69
CA ARG A 410 2.31 -15.23 -18.07
C ARG A 410 2.00 -14.63 -19.44
N GLU A 411 1.62 -15.45 -20.41
CA GLU A 411 1.17 -14.96 -21.73
C GLU A 411 -0.04 -14.03 -21.60
N TYR A 412 -1.04 -14.39 -20.76
CA TYR A 412 -2.18 -13.52 -20.49
C TYR A 412 -1.77 -12.21 -19.80
N PHE A 413 -0.89 -12.30 -18.79
CA PHE A 413 -0.40 -11.14 -18.05
C PHE A 413 0.35 -10.15 -18.97
N ASP A 414 1.30 -10.64 -19.76
CA ASP A 414 2.09 -9.81 -20.67
C ASP A 414 1.18 -9.18 -21.74
N GLY A 415 0.29 -9.97 -22.34
CA GLY A 415 -0.69 -9.46 -23.30
C GLY A 415 -1.64 -8.41 -22.72
N LEU A 416 -2.02 -8.53 -21.43
CA LEU A 416 -2.82 -7.51 -20.74
C LEU A 416 -2.05 -6.20 -20.60
N GLN A 417 -0.77 -6.27 -20.20
CA GLN A 417 0.07 -5.07 -20.06
C GLN A 417 0.29 -4.38 -21.43
N ASP A 418 0.41 -5.16 -22.49
CA ASP A 418 0.64 -4.64 -23.85
C ASP A 418 -0.50 -3.74 -24.36
N LEU A 419 -1.74 -3.95 -23.87
CA LEU A 419 -2.92 -3.17 -24.27
C LEU A 419 -2.81 -1.67 -23.96
N VAL A 420 -1.94 -1.27 -23.03
CA VAL A 420 -1.82 0.11 -22.56
C VAL A 420 -0.45 0.74 -22.82
N LEU A 421 0.40 0.10 -23.63
CA LEU A 421 1.71 0.65 -23.99
C LEU A 421 1.59 1.92 -24.86
N SER A 422 0.52 2.02 -25.65
CA SER A 422 0.26 3.19 -26.49
C SER A 422 0.28 4.48 -25.64
N PRO A 423 1.02 5.53 -26.06
CA PRO A 423 1.06 6.80 -25.34
C PRO A 423 -0.28 7.53 -25.26
N GLU A 424 -1.25 7.12 -26.08
CA GLU A 424 -2.59 7.70 -26.10
C GLU A 424 -3.49 7.14 -24.99
N VAL A 425 -3.15 5.97 -24.42
CA VAL A 425 -3.93 5.38 -23.34
C VAL A 425 -3.67 6.13 -22.03
N ASN A 426 -4.76 6.56 -21.39
CA ASN A 426 -4.76 7.13 -20.05
C ASN A 426 -5.48 6.16 -19.10
N LEU A 427 -4.71 5.35 -18.36
CA LEU A 427 -5.27 4.31 -17.51
C LEU A 427 -5.67 4.90 -16.15
N ARG A 428 -6.97 4.91 -15.86
CA ARG A 428 -7.57 5.49 -14.64
C ARG A 428 -8.09 4.42 -13.70
N ILE A 429 -8.08 4.70 -12.41
CA ILE A 429 -8.57 3.80 -11.36
C ILE A 429 -10.11 3.65 -11.29
N TRP A 430 -10.83 4.20 -12.26
CA TRP A 430 -12.28 4.03 -12.45
C TRP A 430 -12.60 3.63 -13.90
N ALA A 431 -11.66 2.94 -14.57
CA ALA A 431 -11.82 2.54 -15.96
C ALA A 431 -12.97 1.53 -16.10
N PRO A 432 -13.98 1.78 -16.96
CA PRO A 432 -15.07 0.83 -17.16
C PRO A 432 -14.58 -0.41 -17.90
N MET A 433 -15.25 -1.55 -17.71
CA MET A 433 -14.98 -2.77 -18.48
C MET A 433 -15.27 -2.63 -19.98
N THR A 434 -15.97 -1.58 -20.40
CA THR A 434 -16.22 -1.22 -21.80
C THR A 434 -15.13 -0.36 -22.43
N SER A 435 -14.02 -0.13 -21.72
CA SER A 435 -12.89 0.66 -22.23
C SER A 435 -12.35 0.09 -23.55
N GLU A 436 -11.99 0.97 -24.49
CA GLU A 436 -11.59 0.59 -25.87
C GLU A 436 -10.30 -0.24 -25.93
N TRP A 437 -9.35 0.01 -25.02
CA TRP A 437 -8.12 -0.77 -24.91
C TRP A 437 -8.37 -2.23 -24.52
N LEU A 438 -9.52 -2.55 -23.91
CA LEU A 438 -9.90 -3.91 -23.56
C LEU A 438 -10.72 -4.53 -24.70
N THR A 439 -10.07 -5.24 -25.61
CA THR A 439 -10.71 -5.81 -26.79
C THR A 439 -11.36 -7.17 -26.51
N ASP A 440 -12.41 -7.50 -27.26
CA ASP A 440 -13.07 -8.80 -27.16
C ASP A 440 -12.14 -9.94 -27.62
N GLU A 441 -11.29 -9.69 -28.62
CA GLU A 441 -10.26 -10.64 -29.08
C GLU A 441 -9.30 -11.02 -27.94
N PHE A 442 -8.80 -10.02 -27.21
CA PHE A 442 -7.94 -10.26 -26.05
C PHE A 442 -8.67 -11.08 -24.97
N LEU A 443 -9.92 -10.75 -24.65
CA LEU A 443 -10.70 -11.49 -23.66
C LEU A 443 -10.96 -12.94 -24.07
N GLN A 444 -11.22 -13.21 -25.35
CA GLN A 444 -11.39 -14.57 -25.86
C GLN A 444 -10.08 -15.36 -25.80
N ARG A 445 -8.94 -14.74 -26.17
CA ARG A 445 -7.62 -15.37 -26.01
C ARG A 445 -7.32 -15.65 -24.53
N GLY A 446 -7.58 -14.69 -23.66
CA GLY A 446 -7.42 -14.83 -22.22
C GLY A 446 -8.25 -15.99 -21.66
N LEU A 447 -9.51 -16.13 -22.09
CA LEU A 447 -10.37 -17.24 -21.66
C LEU A 447 -9.76 -18.60 -22.02
N GLN A 448 -9.22 -18.74 -23.23
CA GLN A 448 -8.54 -19.96 -23.67
C GLN A 448 -7.28 -20.24 -22.84
N LEU A 449 -6.45 -19.22 -22.60
CA LEU A 449 -5.24 -19.34 -21.79
C LEU A 449 -5.55 -19.80 -20.36
N TRP A 450 -6.57 -19.22 -19.73
CA TRP A 450 -6.99 -19.61 -18.39
C TRP A 450 -7.56 -21.04 -18.33
N GLN A 451 -8.26 -21.50 -19.37
CA GLN A 451 -8.73 -22.89 -19.46
C GLN A 451 -7.57 -23.88 -19.62
N GLN A 452 -6.58 -23.54 -20.45
CA GLN A 452 -5.36 -24.35 -20.61
C GLN A 452 -4.54 -24.37 -19.31
N ALA A 453 -4.43 -23.23 -18.65
CA ALA A 453 -3.80 -23.12 -17.33
C ALA A 453 -4.49 -24.03 -16.31
N GLU A 454 -5.83 -24.02 -16.26
CA GLU A 454 -6.59 -24.82 -15.30
C GLU A 454 -6.36 -26.33 -15.51
N GLU A 455 -6.36 -26.77 -16.78
CA GLU A 455 -6.08 -28.16 -17.14
C GLU A 455 -4.66 -28.59 -16.75
N ALA A 456 -3.67 -27.73 -16.95
CA ALA A 456 -2.26 -28.02 -16.65
C ALA A 456 -2.00 -28.31 -15.16
N VAL A 457 -2.83 -27.77 -14.26
CA VAL A 457 -2.71 -27.95 -12.81
C VAL A 457 -3.91 -28.67 -12.20
N LYS A 458 -4.70 -29.39 -12.99
CA LYS A 458 -5.93 -30.05 -12.52
C LYS A 458 -5.73 -30.99 -11.32
N ASN A 459 -4.53 -31.55 -11.17
CA ASN A 459 -4.14 -32.47 -10.11
C ASN A 459 -3.38 -31.79 -8.94
N ASP A 460 -3.19 -30.47 -8.99
CA ASP A 460 -2.62 -29.66 -7.90
C ASP A 460 -3.72 -28.74 -7.35
N PRO A 461 -4.36 -29.09 -6.22
CA PRO A 461 -5.50 -28.33 -5.70
C PRO A 461 -5.19 -26.86 -5.42
N ILE A 462 -4.00 -26.54 -4.91
CA ILE A 462 -3.63 -25.16 -4.57
C ILE A 462 -3.42 -24.35 -5.85
N ARG A 463 -2.70 -24.91 -6.84
CA ARG A 463 -2.43 -24.19 -8.10
C ARG A 463 -3.68 -24.09 -8.94
N ARG A 464 -4.53 -25.13 -8.95
CA ARG A 464 -5.85 -25.07 -9.56
C ARG A 464 -6.72 -23.99 -8.95
N TYR A 465 -6.75 -23.87 -7.62
CA TYR A 465 -7.46 -22.79 -6.94
C TYR A 465 -6.95 -21.41 -7.40
N ASN A 466 -5.63 -21.20 -7.36
CA ASN A 466 -5.00 -19.95 -7.78
C ASN A 466 -5.34 -19.60 -9.24
N VAL A 467 -5.30 -20.58 -10.14
CA VAL A 467 -5.66 -20.40 -11.56
C VAL A 467 -7.13 -20.04 -11.72
N ARG A 468 -8.03 -20.76 -11.04
CA ARG A 468 -9.47 -20.53 -11.14
C ARG A 468 -9.88 -19.16 -10.61
N LYS A 469 -9.24 -18.69 -9.54
CA LYS A 469 -9.43 -17.33 -9.02
C LYS A 469 -8.82 -16.28 -9.95
N GLY A 470 -7.61 -16.50 -10.46
CA GLY A 470 -6.96 -15.62 -11.43
C GLY A 470 -7.73 -15.46 -12.74
N ALA A 471 -8.57 -16.43 -13.11
CA ALA A 471 -9.42 -16.36 -14.29
C ALA A 471 -10.66 -15.45 -14.12
N ILE A 472 -11.09 -15.15 -12.89
CA ILE A 472 -12.31 -14.37 -12.60
C ILE A 472 -12.38 -13.07 -13.42
N PRO A 473 -11.31 -12.26 -13.56
CA PRO A 473 -11.36 -11.02 -14.31
C PRO A 473 -11.76 -11.16 -15.78
N VAL A 474 -11.34 -12.23 -16.45
CA VAL A 474 -11.73 -12.47 -17.84
C VAL A 474 -13.21 -12.81 -17.94
N TYR A 475 -13.70 -13.71 -17.09
CA TYR A 475 -15.13 -14.07 -17.06
C TYR A 475 -16.00 -12.86 -16.70
N TYR A 476 -15.60 -12.10 -15.69
CA TYR A 476 -16.29 -10.89 -15.26
C TYR A 476 -16.36 -9.85 -16.38
N ALA A 477 -15.26 -9.59 -17.08
CA ALA A 477 -15.23 -8.63 -18.18
C ALA A 477 -16.10 -9.08 -19.37
N LEU A 478 -16.03 -10.37 -19.76
CA LEU A 478 -16.86 -10.93 -20.83
C LEU A 478 -18.36 -10.76 -20.55
N ILE A 479 -18.78 -10.94 -19.29
CA ILE A 479 -20.17 -10.77 -18.86
C ILE A 479 -20.54 -9.28 -18.77
N SER A 480 -19.70 -8.46 -18.14
CA SER A 480 -19.98 -7.04 -17.89
C SER A 480 -20.05 -6.19 -19.15
N ARG A 481 -19.46 -6.67 -20.25
CA ARG A 481 -19.48 -6.02 -21.56
C ARG A 481 -20.68 -6.42 -22.42
N GLN A 482 -21.44 -7.44 -22.03
CA GLN A 482 -22.62 -7.83 -22.80
C GLN A 482 -23.67 -6.71 -22.75
N PRO A 483 -24.39 -6.47 -23.86
CA PRO A 483 -25.58 -5.63 -23.83
C PRO A 483 -26.56 -6.09 -22.75
N SER A 484 -27.34 -5.16 -22.21
CA SER A 484 -28.42 -5.52 -21.27
C SER A 484 -29.37 -6.50 -21.94
N VAL A 485 -29.46 -7.73 -21.41
CA VAL A 485 -30.38 -8.76 -21.91
C VAL A 485 -31.74 -8.52 -21.28
N GLN A 486 -32.78 -8.30 -22.09
CA GLN A 486 -34.16 -8.33 -21.59
C GLN A 486 -34.53 -9.78 -21.32
N SER A 487 -34.77 -10.12 -20.06
CA SER A 487 -35.14 -11.47 -19.63
C SER A 487 -36.56 -11.51 -19.10
N THR A 488 -37.31 -12.55 -19.43
CA THR A 488 -38.60 -12.83 -18.78
C THR A 488 -38.36 -13.66 -17.53
N MET A 489 -38.85 -13.23 -16.37
CA MET A 489 -38.71 -13.99 -15.12
C MET A 489 -39.91 -14.94 -14.96
N ILE A 490 -39.67 -16.24 -14.98
CA ILE A 490 -40.68 -17.26 -14.66
C ILE A 490 -40.62 -17.53 -13.15
N TRP A 491 -41.76 -17.38 -12.50
CA TRP A 491 -41.96 -17.64 -11.08
C TRP A 491 -42.65 -18.99 -10.90
N THR A 492 -42.01 -19.93 -10.20
CA THR A 492 -42.64 -21.17 -9.73
C THR A 492 -42.70 -21.16 -8.19
N ALA A 493 -43.33 -22.17 -7.59
CA ALA A 493 -43.37 -22.29 -6.14
C ALA A 493 -41.98 -22.58 -5.53
N GLU A 494 -41.05 -23.08 -6.34
CA GLU A 494 -39.72 -23.55 -5.93
C GLU A 494 -38.58 -22.61 -6.32
N ALA A 495 -38.73 -21.80 -7.38
CA ALA A 495 -37.66 -20.95 -7.90
C ALA A 495 -38.16 -19.76 -8.75
N VAL A 496 -37.25 -18.80 -8.95
CA VAL A 496 -37.38 -17.75 -9.96
C VAL A 496 -36.30 -17.97 -11.00
N THR A 497 -36.69 -18.21 -12.25
CA THR A 497 -35.75 -18.52 -13.34
C THR A 497 -35.91 -17.52 -14.49
N PRO A 498 -34.82 -16.88 -14.95
CA PRO A 498 -34.85 -16.07 -16.16
C PRO A 498 -34.96 -16.96 -17.41
N THR A 499 -35.79 -16.57 -18.37
CA THR A 499 -35.79 -17.11 -19.74
C THR A 499 -35.23 -16.09 -20.72
N ASP A 500 -35.00 -16.55 -21.96
CA ASP A 500 -34.51 -15.71 -23.06
C ASP A 500 -33.07 -15.19 -22.86
N ILE A 501 -32.32 -15.85 -21.98
CA ILE A 501 -30.89 -15.57 -21.79
C ILE A 501 -30.07 -16.38 -22.82
N PRO A 502 -29.13 -15.75 -23.53
CA PRO A 502 -28.19 -16.47 -24.40
C PRO A 502 -27.46 -17.59 -23.66
N ALA A 503 -27.39 -18.78 -24.27
CA ALA A 503 -26.87 -19.99 -23.62
C ALA A 503 -25.38 -19.86 -23.25
N ASP A 504 -24.61 -19.12 -24.04
CA ASP A 504 -23.21 -18.77 -23.79
C ASP A 504 -23.07 -17.86 -22.56
N LEU A 505 -23.96 -16.88 -22.39
CA LEU A 505 -23.99 -16.02 -21.20
C LEU A 505 -24.36 -16.80 -19.93
N VAL A 506 -25.31 -17.75 -20.03
CA VAL A 506 -25.62 -18.67 -18.92
C VAL A 506 -24.39 -19.48 -18.54
N LYS A 507 -23.70 -20.08 -19.53
CA LYS A 507 -22.50 -20.90 -19.31
C LYS A 507 -21.36 -20.09 -18.68
N LEU A 508 -21.10 -18.87 -19.17
CA LEU A 508 -20.09 -17.96 -18.60
C LEU A 508 -20.43 -17.59 -17.16
N SER A 509 -21.70 -17.27 -16.88
CA SER A 509 -22.16 -16.89 -15.54
C SER A 509 -22.04 -18.05 -14.56
N GLN A 510 -22.42 -19.26 -14.96
CA GLN A 510 -22.25 -20.47 -14.15
C GLN A 510 -20.77 -20.73 -13.85
N ALA A 511 -19.90 -20.68 -14.86
CA ALA A 511 -18.46 -20.87 -14.68
C ALA A 511 -17.80 -19.81 -13.78
N LEU A 512 -18.31 -18.57 -13.79
CA LEU A 512 -17.90 -17.52 -12.86
C LEU A 512 -18.39 -17.81 -11.43
N MET A 513 -19.64 -18.20 -11.26
CA MET A 513 -20.20 -18.52 -9.94
C MET A 513 -19.53 -19.73 -9.28
N GLU A 514 -19.20 -20.76 -10.06
CA GLU A 514 -18.39 -21.89 -9.57
C GLU A 514 -17.04 -21.44 -9.02
N ARG A 515 -16.38 -20.48 -9.69
CA ARG A 515 -15.12 -19.91 -9.23
C ARG A 515 -15.30 -19.09 -7.97
N PHE A 516 -16.36 -18.28 -7.84
CA PHE A 516 -16.61 -17.54 -6.61
C PHE A 516 -16.86 -18.46 -5.41
N ASN A 517 -17.65 -19.52 -5.62
CA ASN A 517 -18.03 -20.46 -4.57
C ASN A 517 -16.89 -21.39 -4.11
N GLU A 518 -15.82 -21.50 -4.90
CA GLU A 518 -14.66 -22.31 -4.55
C GLU A 518 -13.89 -21.70 -3.36
N LYS A 519 -13.57 -22.55 -2.39
CA LYS A 519 -12.79 -22.19 -1.20
C LYS A 519 -11.41 -22.85 -1.28
N VAL A 520 -10.42 -22.18 -0.69
CA VAL A 520 -9.07 -22.71 -0.57
C VAL A 520 -9.02 -23.82 0.47
#